data_AF-A0A2I6S941-F1
#
_entry.id   AF-A0A2I6S941-F1
#
_cell.length_a   1.000
_cell.length_b   1.000
_cell.length_c   1.000
_cell.angle_alpha   90.00
_cell.angle_beta   90.00
_cell.angle_gamma   90.00
#
_symmetry.space_group_name_H-M   'P 1'
#
loop_
_entity.id
_entity.type
_entity.pdbx_description
1 polymer ?
#
loop_
_entity_poly.entity_id
_entity_poly.type
_entity_poly.pdbx_seq_one_letter_code
_entity_poly.pdbx_strand_id
1 'polypeptide(L)'
;MNDRLIEWSGPALAALAAALGLAAAQADGVPFDAFKGALALVLAAPAYLGFTRTVQRVGGDRFAPLFDLVFATVLPALFLLLLVVGSDHLVRGAWSFTAFAVGLPLALLAACVPLARGFARRGEDVEAGRDSLAAAIAPINAKLWLFGCALPAYLWLIAQVGRDALPQACAAAALSIVVSLRAVRVLYEDFDDADEMARAVRLCGIAALIHGVLLVAGLLLADHFPLF
;
A
#
# COMPACT_ATOMS: atom_id res chain seq x y z
N MET A 1 18.22 15.09 -4.12
CA MET A 1 18.34 13.61 -3.99
C MET A 1 17.09 12.96 -3.37
N ASN A 2 16.17 13.74 -2.75
CA ASN A 2 14.99 13.25 -2.03
C ASN A 2 13.80 12.78 -2.91
N ASP A 3 13.57 13.38 -4.08
CA ASP A 3 12.37 13.07 -4.88
C ASP A 3 12.37 11.66 -5.50
N ARG A 4 13.55 11.13 -5.85
CA ARG A 4 13.64 9.84 -6.54
C ARG A 4 13.04 8.72 -5.70
N LEU A 5 13.37 8.61 -4.40
CA LEU A 5 12.85 7.54 -3.54
C LEU A 5 11.32 7.58 -3.36
N ILE A 6 10.72 8.77 -3.46
CA ILE A 6 9.26 8.97 -3.39
C ILE A 6 8.58 8.59 -4.72
N GLU A 7 9.29 8.73 -5.85
CA GLU A 7 8.86 8.30 -7.18
C GLU A 7 8.88 6.77 -7.35
N TRP A 8 9.89 6.07 -6.81
CA TRP A 8 10.05 4.62 -7.00
C TRP A 8 9.03 3.78 -6.24
N SER A 9 8.41 4.30 -5.17
CA SER A 9 7.54 3.49 -4.32
C SER A 9 6.32 2.96 -5.06
N GLY A 10 5.76 3.72 -6.02
CA GLY A 10 4.58 3.30 -6.79
C GLY A 10 4.84 2.05 -7.65
N PRO A 11 5.80 2.08 -8.59
CA PRO A 11 6.19 0.92 -9.39
C PRO A 11 6.60 -0.29 -8.53
N ALA A 12 7.35 -0.06 -7.45
CA ALA A 12 7.77 -1.12 -6.55
C ALA A 12 6.58 -1.77 -5.84
N LEU A 13 5.62 -0.98 -5.34
CA LEU A 13 4.40 -1.50 -4.74
C LEU A 13 3.54 -2.27 -5.75
N ALA A 14 3.50 -1.85 -7.01
CA ALA A 14 2.78 -2.56 -8.06
C ALA A 14 3.42 -3.92 -8.38
N ALA A 15 4.75 -3.97 -8.55
CA ALA A 15 5.47 -5.22 -8.75
C ALA A 15 5.30 -6.16 -7.55
N LEU A 16 5.35 -5.62 -6.33
CA LEU A 16 5.14 -6.36 -5.10
C LEU A 16 3.69 -6.87 -4.97
N ALA A 17 2.70 -6.07 -5.35
CA ALA A 17 1.30 -6.48 -5.41
C ALA A 17 1.11 -7.68 -6.35
N ALA A 18 1.72 -7.66 -7.53
CA ALA A 18 1.68 -8.79 -8.44
C ALA A 18 2.41 -10.03 -7.88
N ALA A 19 3.61 -9.86 -7.30
CA ALA A 19 4.34 -10.94 -6.65
C ALA A 19 3.54 -11.56 -5.50
N LEU A 20 2.79 -10.75 -4.74
CA LEU A 20 1.94 -11.21 -3.66
C LEU A 20 0.76 -12.05 -4.16
N GLY A 21 0.15 -11.68 -5.29
CA GLY A 21 -0.88 -12.49 -5.94
C GLY A 21 -0.34 -13.84 -6.42
N LEU A 22 0.85 -13.85 -7.03
CA LEU A 22 1.52 -15.08 -7.45
C LEU A 22 1.87 -15.99 -6.26
N ALA A 23 2.38 -15.41 -5.17
CA ALA A 23 2.70 -16.14 -3.94
C ALA A 23 1.44 -16.73 -3.29
N ALA A 24 0.31 -16.01 -3.32
CA ALA A 24 -0.96 -16.51 -2.80
C ALA A 24 -1.48 -17.70 -3.63
N ALA A 25 -1.33 -17.66 -4.95
CA ALA A 25 -1.64 -18.80 -5.81
C ALA A 25 -0.79 -20.02 -5.46
N GLN A 26 0.52 -19.83 -5.33
CA GLN A 26 1.45 -20.90 -5.03
C GLN A 26 1.20 -21.52 -3.64
N ALA A 27 0.90 -20.70 -2.63
CA ALA A 27 0.56 -21.17 -1.28
C ALA A 27 -0.71 -22.03 -1.23
N ASP A 28 -1.65 -21.83 -2.17
CA ASP A 28 -2.84 -22.68 -2.33
C ASP A 28 -2.58 -23.89 -3.25
N GLY A 29 -1.32 -24.19 -3.58
CA GLY A 29 -0.93 -25.33 -4.41
C GLY A 29 -1.18 -25.16 -5.90
N VAL A 30 -1.46 -23.94 -6.39
CA VAL A 30 -1.61 -23.69 -7.82
C VAL A 30 -0.26 -23.88 -8.52
N PRO A 31 -0.16 -24.73 -9.57
CA PRO A 31 1.10 -24.93 -10.30
C PRO A 31 1.62 -23.62 -10.89
N PHE A 32 2.92 -23.37 -10.72
CA PHE A 32 3.53 -22.16 -11.23
C PHE A 32 3.64 -22.18 -12.76
N ASP A 33 2.98 -21.23 -13.42
CA ASP A 33 3.12 -20.95 -14.85
C ASP A 33 4.07 -19.76 -15.04
N ALA A 34 5.29 -20.05 -15.51
CA ALA A 34 6.33 -19.05 -15.67
C ALA A 34 5.96 -17.93 -16.66
N PHE A 35 5.19 -18.24 -17.71
CA PHE A 35 4.76 -17.24 -18.69
C PHE A 35 3.76 -16.27 -18.06
N LYS A 36 2.72 -16.80 -17.41
CA LYS A 36 1.72 -15.97 -16.72
C LYS A 36 2.33 -15.18 -15.56
N GLY A 37 3.24 -15.78 -14.79
CA GLY A 37 3.97 -15.13 -13.71
C GLY A 37 4.83 -13.97 -14.22
N ALA A 38 5.62 -14.19 -15.27
CA ALA A 38 6.41 -13.13 -15.90
C ALA A 38 5.53 -12.01 -16.45
N LEU A 39 4.42 -12.36 -17.12
CA LEU A 39 3.46 -11.40 -17.64
C LEU A 39 2.86 -10.52 -16.54
N ALA A 40 2.43 -11.11 -15.42
CA ALA A 40 1.91 -10.38 -14.27
C ALA A 40 2.92 -9.36 -13.72
N LEU A 41 4.16 -9.79 -13.50
CA LEU A 41 5.22 -8.94 -12.95
C LEU A 41 5.61 -7.80 -13.91
N VAL A 42 5.75 -8.09 -15.20
CA VAL A 42 6.15 -7.10 -16.21
C VAL A 42 5.07 -6.04 -16.43
N LEU A 43 3.78 -6.44 -16.41
CA LEU A 43 2.67 -5.52 -16.66
C LEU A 43 2.24 -4.70 -15.44
N ALA A 44 2.55 -5.15 -14.22
CA ALA A 44 2.04 -4.53 -13.00
C ALA A 44 2.45 -3.05 -12.86
N ALA A 45 3.74 -2.74 -13.00
CA ALA A 45 4.23 -1.37 -12.86
C ALA A 45 3.72 -0.44 -13.97
N PRO A 46 3.78 -0.78 -15.27
CA PRO A 46 3.17 0.03 -16.33
C PRO A 46 1.66 0.23 -16.13
N ALA A 47 0.93 -0.81 -15.74
CA ALA A 47 -0.51 -0.72 -15.48
C ALA A 47 -0.82 0.26 -14.34
N TYR A 48 -0.10 0.15 -13.22
CA TYR A 48 -0.25 1.04 -12.08
C TYR A 48 0.10 2.50 -12.42
N LEU A 49 1.20 2.72 -13.13
CA LEU A 49 1.61 4.06 -13.55
C LEU A 49 0.62 4.69 -14.54
N GLY A 50 0.15 3.90 -15.51
CA GLY A 50 -0.87 4.35 -16.46
C GLY A 50 -2.17 4.72 -15.75
N PHE A 51 -2.61 3.87 -14.82
CA PHE A 51 -3.80 4.11 -14.01
C PHE A 51 -3.67 5.38 -13.15
N THR A 52 -2.62 5.47 -12.34
CA THR A 52 -2.41 6.61 -11.43
C THR A 52 -2.28 7.93 -12.19
N ARG A 53 -1.58 7.97 -13.33
CA ARG A 53 -1.53 9.16 -14.20
C ARG A 53 -2.91 9.54 -14.73
N THR A 54 -3.71 8.56 -15.13
CA THR A 54 -5.07 8.81 -15.64
C THR A 54 -5.96 9.37 -14.53
N VAL A 55 -5.94 8.74 -13.36
CA VAL A 55 -6.70 9.18 -12.18
C VAL A 55 -6.29 10.58 -11.75
N GLN A 56 -4.99 10.88 -11.72
CA GLN A 56 -4.47 12.23 -11.42
C GLN A 56 -4.86 13.25 -12.49
N ARG A 57 -4.89 12.88 -13.78
CA ARG A 57 -5.34 13.78 -14.85
C ARG A 57 -6.82 14.11 -14.75
N VAL A 58 -7.65 13.15 -14.33
CA VAL A 58 -9.09 13.36 -14.16
C VAL A 58 -9.41 14.14 -12.87
N GLY A 59 -8.63 13.92 -11.81
CA GLY A 59 -8.83 14.58 -10.51
C GLY A 59 -8.08 15.90 -10.34
N GLY A 60 -7.02 16.15 -11.11
CA GLY A 60 -6.00 17.18 -10.81
C GLY A 60 -6.47 18.63 -10.90
N ASP A 61 -7.55 18.90 -11.63
CA ASP A 61 -8.13 20.24 -11.75
C ASP A 61 -9.23 20.50 -10.70
N ARG A 62 -9.57 19.50 -9.88
CA ARG A 62 -10.64 19.55 -8.90
C ARG A 62 -10.08 19.52 -7.49
N PHE A 63 -9.70 20.69 -6.99
CA PHE A 63 -9.29 20.89 -5.60
C PHE A 63 -10.53 20.85 -4.69
N ALA A 64 -10.96 19.63 -4.36
CA ALA A 64 -12.01 19.36 -3.40
C ALA A 64 -11.59 18.19 -2.49
N PRO A 65 -11.79 18.26 -1.16
CA PRO A 65 -11.27 17.27 -0.23
C PRO A 65 -11.69 15.82 -0.54
N LEU A 66 -12.95 15.63 -0.94
CA LEU A 66 -13.46 14.31 -1.31
C LEU A 66 -12.82 13.77 -2.60
N PHE A 67 -12.55 14.65 -3.57
CA PHE A 67 -11.89 14.26 -4.82
C PHE A 67 -10.45 13.82 -4.55
N ASP A 68 -9.70 14.56 -3.74
CA ASP A 68 -8.35 14.18 -3.33
C ASP A 68 -8.34 12.84 -2.58
N LEU A 69 -9.27 12.63 -1.64
CA LEU A 69 -9.38 11.36 -0.94
C LEU A 69 -9.62 10.21 -1.92
N VAL A 70 -10.60 10.35 -2.82
CA VAL A 70 -10.98 9.26 -3.73
C VAL A 70 -9.91 9.02 -4.79
N PHE A 71 -9.48 10.05 -5.50
CA PHE A 71 -8.61 9.93 -6.66
C PHE A 71 -7.13 9.82 -6.29
N ALA A 72 -6.65 10.56 -5.29
CA ALA A 72 -5.23 10.49 -4.93
C ALA A 72 -4.92 9.32 -3.98
N THR A 73 -5.90 8.86 -3.20
CA THR A 73 -5.68 7.87 -2.13
C THR A 73 -6.41 6.55 -2.37
N VAL A 74 -7.75 6.57 -2.41
CA VAL A 74 -8.55 5.34 -2.41
C VAL A 74 -8.39 4.56 -3.72
N LEU A 75 -8.53 5.20 -4.87
CA LEU A 75 -8.44 4.53 -6.17
C LEU A 75 -7.07 3.87 -6.42
N PRO A 76 -5.92 4.53 -6.19
CA PRO A 76 -4.62 3.88 -6.31
C PRO A 76 -4.45 2.68 -5.38
N ALA A 77 -4.94 2.76 -4.13
CA ALA A 77 -4.89 1.65 -3.19
C ALA A 77 -5.76 0.47 -3.66
N LEU A 78 -6.98 0.73 -4.11
CA LEU A 78 -7.87 -0.29 -4.67
C LEU A 78 -7.28 -0.93 -5.93
N PHE A 79 -6.57 -0.17 -6.76
CA PHE A 79 -5.89 -0.74 -7.93
C PHE A 79 -4.74 -1.66 -7.54
N LEU A 80 -4.00 -1.36 -6.47
CA LEU A 80 -3.00 -2.30 -5.94
C LEU A 80 -3.65 -3.60 -5.45
N LEU A 81 -4.78 -3.51 -4.74
CA LEU A 81 -5.56 -4.69 -4.35
C LEU A 81 -6.00 -5.48 -5.60
N LEU A 82 -6.49 -4.78 -6.63
CA LEU A 82 -6.86 -5.40 -7.90
C LEU A 82 -5.66 -6.08 -8.57
N LEU A 83 -4.45 -5.52 -8.49
CA LEU A 83 -3.25 -6.18 -9.00
C LEU A 83 -2.92 -7.46 -8.25
N VAL A 84 -3.07 -7.49 -6.92
CA VAL A 84 -2.87 -8.72 -6.12
C VAL A 84 -3.86 -9.79 -6.56
N VAL A 85 -5.15 -9.48 -6.50
CA VAL A 85 -6.22 -10.46 -6.81
C VAL A 85 -6.22 -10.83 -8.29
N GLY A 86 -5.94 -9.87 -9.18
CA GLY A 86 -5.86 -10.09 -10.62
C GLY A 86 -4.65 -10.93 -11.04
N SER A 87 -3.51 -10.78 -10.36
CA SER A 87 -2.32 -11.62 -10.61
C SER A 87 -2.54 -13.06 -10.16
N ASP A 88 -3.16 -13.27 -8.99
CA ASP A 88 -3.63 -14.59 -8.55
C ASP A 88 -4.63 -15.18 -9.56
N HIS A 89 -5.64 -14.41 -9.96
CA HIS A 89 -6.66 -14.85 -10.90
C HIS A 89 -6.07 -15.22 -12.27
N LEU A 90 -5.07 -14.49 -12.77
CA LEU A 90 -4.42 -14.78 -14.04
C LEU A 90 -3.81 -16.19 -14.06
N VAL A 91 -3.13 -16.59 -12.98
CA VAL A 91 -2.51 -17.91 -12.87
C VAL A 91 -3.52 -18.99 -12.51
N ARG A 92 -4.39 -18.73 -11.53
CA ARG A 92 -5.35 -19.68 -10.97
C ARG A 92 -6.58 -19.93 -11.86
N GLY A 93 -7.03 -18.91 -12.57
CA GLY A 93 -8.29 -18.92 -13.33
C GLY A 93 -9.56 -18.81 -12.49
N ALA A 94 -9.45 -18.52 -11.19
CA ALA A 94 -10.59 -18.36 -10.27
C ALA A 94 -10.29 -17.25 -9.24
N TRP A 95 -11.32 -16.74 -8.56
CA TRP A 95 -11.13 -15.76 -7.48
C TRP A 95 -10.72 -16.46 -6.18
N SER A 96 -9.67 -15.98 -5.52
CA SER A 96 -9.20 -16.51 -4.24
C SER A 96 -9.43 -15.53 -3.09
N PHE A 97 -9.96 -16.04 -1.98
CA PHE A 97 -10.02 -15.31 -0.73
C PHE A 97 -8.62 -15.06 -0.16
N THR A 98 -7.67 -15.99 -0.31
CA THR A 98 -6.28 -15.86 0.14
C THR A 98 -5.64 -14.61 -0.47
N ALA A 99 -5.77 -14.43 -1.79
CA ALA A 99 -5.25 -13.27 -2.51
C ALA A 99 -5.86 -11.95 -2.03
N PHE A 100 -7.17 -11.92 -1.79
CA PHE A 100 -7.84 -10.75 -1.20
C PHE A 100 -7.33 -10.46 0.22
N ALA A 101 -7.23 -11.51 1.04
CA ALA A 101 -6.84 -11.42 2.44
C ALA A 101 -5.42 -10.86 2.62
N VAL A 102 -4.47 -11.25 1.77
CA VAL A 102 -3.10 -10.69 1.79
C VAL A 102 -3.00 -9.34 1.09
N GLY A 103 -3.82 -9.09 0.07
CA GLY A 103 -3.78 -7.84 -0.69
C GLY A 103 -4.34 -6.64 0.07
N LEU A 104 -5.37 -6.85 0.91
CA LEU A 104 -6.05 -5.75 1.60
C LEU A 104 -5.14 -4.95 2.56
N PRO A 105 -4.33 -5.59 3.44
CA PRO A 105 -3.36 -4.86 4.27
C PRO A 105 -2.35 -4.04 3.46
N LEU A 106 -1.82 -4.61 2.37
CA LEU A 106 -0.88 -3.92 1.48
C LEU A 106 -1.53 -2.66 0.88
N ALA A 107 -2.76 -2.78 0.37
CA ALA A 107 -3.50 -1.65 -0.21
C ALA A 107 -3.75 -0.54 0.82
N LEU A 108 -4.17 -0.90 2.04
CA LEU A 108 -4.41 0.05 3.12
C LEU A 108 -3.12 0.76 3.55
N LEU A 109 -2.01 0.04 3.69
CA LEU A 109 -0.71 0.66 4.02
C LEU A 109 -0.17 1.52 2.86
N ALA A 110 -0.38 1.10 1.62
CA ALA A 110 0.00 1.88 0.44
C ALA A 110 -0.79 3.20 0.35
N ALA A 111 -2.04 3.23 0.84
CA ALA A 111 -2.86 4.44 0.92
C ALA A 111 -2.26 5.52 1.85
N CYS A 112 -1.44 5.12 2.84
CA CYS A 112 -0.75 6.06 3.72
C CYS A 112 0.26 6.95 2.95
N VAL A 113 0.82 6.47 1.83
CA VAL A 113 1.82 7.20 1.05
C VAL A 113 1.24 8.46 0.40
N PRO A 114 0.17 8.39 -0.42
CA PRO A 114 -0.44 9.60 -0.99
C PRO A 114 -1.06 10.51 0.09
N LEU A 115 -1.59 9.97 1.20
CA LEU A 115 -2.06 10.78 2.33
C LEU A 115 -0.93 11.61 2.94
N ALA A 116 0.19 10.97 3.30
CA ALA A 116 1.36 11.66 3.83
C ALA A 116 1.91 12.70 2.85
N ARG A 117 1.91 12.40 1.53
CA ARG A 117 2.32 13.34 0.49
C ARG A 117 1.35 14.52 0.36
N GLY A 118 0.06 14.30 0.58
CA GLY A 118 -0.93 15.37 0.70
C GLY A 118 -0.56 16.31 1.85
N PHE A 119 -0.34 15.76 3.04
CA PHE A 119 0.03 16.56 4.22
C PHE A 119 1.33 17.34 4.04
N ALA A 120 2.35 16.72 3.42
CA ALA A 120 3.61 17.40 3.11
C ALA A 120 3.45 18.62 2.17
N ARG A 121 2.41 18.64 1.33
CA ARG A 121 2.10 19.73 0.39
C ARG A 121 1.06 20.71 0.91
N ARG A 122 0.62 20.56 2.17
CA ARG A 122 -0.44 21.39 2.76
C ARG A 122 -0.12 22.87 2.69
N GLY A 123 1.12 23.28 3.00
CA GLY A 123 1.53 24.68 2.97
C GLY A 123 1.33 25.30 1.58
N GLU A 124 1.84 24.62 0.55
CA GLU A 124 1.68 25.04 -0.85
C GLU A 124 0.21 25.11 -1.29
N ASP A 125 -0.62 24.17 -0.82
CA ASP A 125 -2.05 24.16 -1.12
C ASP A 125 -2.79 25.34 -0.47
N VAL A 126 -2.48 25.62 0.80
CA VAL A 126 -3.07 26.75 1.53
C VAL A 126 -2.64 28.09 0.93
N GLU A 127 -1.35 28.26 0.63
CA GLU A 127 -0.82 29.48 -0.01
C GLU A 127 -1.44 29.74 -1.39
N ALA A 128 -1.67 28.68 -2.16
CA ALA A 128 -2.30 28.77 -3.47
C ALA A 128 -3.84 28.86 -3.41
N GLY A 129 -4.45 28.88 -2.22
CA GLY A 129 -5.90 28.92 -2.05
C GLY A 129 -6.63 27.66 -2.54
N ARG A 130 -5.94 26.52 -2.58
CA ARG A 130 -6.51 25.23 -3.01
C ARG A 130 -7.24 24.55 -1.85
N ASP A 131 -8.48 24.14 -2.08
CA ASP A 131 -9.27 23.37 -1.11
C ASP A 131 -8.93 21.87 -1.18
N SER A 132 -7.68 21.53 -0.87
CA SER A 132 -7.21 20.14 -0.87
C SER A 132 -7.66 19.40 0.39
N LEU A 133 -7.66 18.05 0.34
CA LEU A 133 -7.91 17.23 1.53
C LEU A 133 -6.96 17.60 2.67
N ALA A 134 -5.69 17.80 2.32
CA ALA A 134 -4.65 18.16 3.28
C ALA A 134 -4.87 19.56 3.86
N ALA A 135 -5.38 20.53 3.08
CA ALA A 135 -5.75 21.86 3.56
C ALA A 135 -6.99 21.84 4.48
N ALA A 136 -7.96 20.98 4.21
CA ALA A 136 -9.17 20.82 5.02
C ALA A 136 -8.93 20.14 6.38
N ILE A 137 -7.88 19.32 6.52
CA ILE A 137 -7.58 18.59 7.75
C ILE A 137 -6.63 19.38 8.64
N ALA A 138 -7.06 19.74 9.86
CA ALA A 138 -6.17 20.35 10.84
C ALA A 138 -4.91 19.46 11.10
N PRO A 139 -3.69 20.03 11.19
CA PRO A 139 -2.45 19.28 11.40
C PRO A 139 -2.52 18.24 12.53
N ILE A 140 -3.16 18.61 13.64
CA ILE A 140 -3.37 17.73 14.80
C ILE A 140 -4.13 16.43 14.47
N ASN A 141 -4.96 16.45 13.43
CA ASN A 141 -5.78 15.32 12.98
C ASN A 141 -5.11 14.49 11.88
N ALA A 142 -4.02 14.93 11.25
CA ALA A 142 -3.37 14.21 10.15
C ALA A 142 -2.96 12.78 10.54
N LYS A 143 -2.52 12.60 11.79
CA LYS A 143 -2.20 11.27 12.35
C LYS A 143 -3.40 10.32 12.37
N LEU A 144 -4.61 10.82 12.59
CA LEU A 144 -5.82 9.98 12.65
C LEU A 144 -6.14 9.39 11.29
N TRP A 145 -5.79 10.08 10.20
CA TRP A 145 -5.95 9.56 8.84
C TRP A 145 -4.95 8.44 8.54
N LEU A 146 -3.68 8.61 8.93
CA LEU A 146 -2.69 7.53 8.81
C LEU A 146 -3.07 6.32 9.68
N PHE A 147 -3.53 6.55 10.91
CA PHE A 147 -4.04 5.48 11.77
C PHE A 147 -5.29 4.82 11.19
N GLY A 148 -6.20 5.59 10.61
CA GLY A 148 -7.42 5.11 9.97
C GLY A 148 -7.17 4.13 8.83
N CYS A 149 -6.01 4.20 8.18
CA CYS A 149 -5.58 3.22 7.18
C CYS A 149 -4.71 2.11 7.78
N ALA A 150 -3.69 2.47 8.57
CA ALA A 150 -2.71 1.50 9.06
C ALA A 150 -3.29 0.54 10.10
N LEU A 151 -4.11 1.02 11.04
CA LEU A 151 -4.66 0.17 12.09
C LEU A 151 -5.56 -0.94 11.52
N PRO A 152 -6.53 -0.66 10.63
CA PRO A 152 -7.30 -1.73 9.99
C PRO A 152 -6.45 -2.71 9.19
N ALA A 153 -5.35 -2.26 8.57
CA ALA A 153 -4.44 -3.15 7.84
C ALA A 153 -3.83 -4.23 8.78
N TYR A 154 -3.31 -3.81 9.92
CA TYR A 154 -2.72 -4.72 10.90
C TYR A 154 -3.77 -5.57 11.63
N LEU A 155 -4.92 -4.98 12.01
CA LEU A 155 -6.01 -5.74 12.62
C LEU A 155 -6.56 -6.81 11.68
N TRP A 156 -6.69 -6.48 10.39
CA TRP A 156 -7.07 -7.45 9.37
C TRP A 156 -6.05 -8.59 9.33
N LEU A 157 -4.76 -8.30 9.15
CA LEU A 157 -3.71 -9.33 9.11
C LEU A 157 -3.78 -10.26 10.32
N ILE A 158 -3.81 -9.69 11.54
CA ILE A 158 -3.86 -10.45 12.79
C ILE A 158 -5.11 -11.32 12.82
N ALA A 159 -6.26 -10.79 12.42
CA ALA A 159 -7.51 -11.55 12.39
C ALA A 159 -7.47 -12.69 11.37
N GLN A 160 -6.84 -12.50 10.20
CA GLN A 160 -6.71 -13.54 9.18
C GLN A 160 -5.77 -14.67 9.61
N VAL A 161 -4.64 -14.33 10.21
CA VAL A 161 -3.69 -15.31 10.73
C VAL A 161 -4.26 -16.03 11.96
N GLY A 162 -4.92 -15.30 12.87
CA GLY A 162 -5.51 -15.88 14.09
C GLY A 162 -6.71 -16.80 13.86
N ARG A 163 -7.27 -16.84 12.65
CA ARG A 163 -8.34 -17.76 12.23
C ARG A 163 -7.88 -18.78 11.19
N ASP A 164 -6.56 -18.92 11.02
CA ASP A 164 -5.91 -19.83 10.07
C ASP A 164 -6.35 -19.64 8.60
N ALA A 165 -6.81 -18.43 8.25
CA ALA A 165 -7.12 -18.09 6.88
C ALA A 165 -5.89 -17.64 6.08
N LEU A 166 -4.78 -17.37 6.78
CA LEU A 166 -3.46 -17.16 6.22
C LEU A 166 -2.45 -18.01 6.98
N PRO A 167 -1.35 -18.45 6.34
CA PRO A 167 -0.28 -19.16 7.02
C PRO A 167 0.27 -18.37 8.21
N GLN A 168 0.63 -19.07 9.30
CA GLN A 168 1.17 -18.44 10.51
C GLN A 168 2.45 -17.63 10.25
N ALA A 169 3.26 -18.05 9.28
CA ALA A 169 4.46 -17.31 8.84
C ALA A 169 4.15 -15.88 8.36
N CYS A 170 2.93 -15.61 7.86
CA CYS A 170 2.49 -14.27 7.48
C CYS A 170 2.39 -13.29 8.67
N ALA A 171 2.34 -13.79 9.92
CA ALA A 171 2.40 -12.95 11.12
C ALA A 171 3.65 -12.07 11.17
N ALA A 172 4.76 -12.51 10.56
CA ALA A 172 6.00 -11.73 10.48
C ALA A 172 5.77 -10.36 9.83
N ALA A 173 4.81 -10.22 8.90
CA ALA A 173 4.48 -8.94 8.27
C ALA A 173 3.99 -7.89 9.27
N ALA A 174 3.50 -8.28 10.45
CA ALA A 174 3.16 -7.37 11.54
C ALA A 174 4.37 -6.57 12.04
N LEU A 175 5.61 -7.06 11.87
CA LEU A 175 6.83 -6.34 12.25
C LEU A 175 6.99 -4.99 11.52
N SER A 176 6.39 -4.84 10.34
CA SER A 176 6.33 -3.56 9.63
C SER A 176 5.64 -2.44 10.43
N ILE A 177 4.85 -2.78 11.46
CA ILE A 177 4.18 -1.80 12.33
C ILE A 177 5.17 -0.86 13.00
N VAL A 178 6.39 -1.32 13.30
CA VAL A 178 7.44 -0.50 13.90
C VAL A 178 7.81 0.66 12.97
N VAL A 179 7.84 0.43 11.66
CA VAL A 179 8.11 1.47 10.65
C VAL A 179 6.91 2.40 10.49
N SER A 180 5.69 1.86 10.49
CA SER A 180 4.45 2.65 10.46
C SER A 180 4.34 3.60 11.66
N LEU A 181 4.66 3.12 12.87
CA LEU A 181 4.67 3.95 14.08
C LEU A 181 5.72 5.04 14.03
N ARG A 182 6.90 4.77 13.45
CA ARG A 182 7.91 5.81 13.20
C ARG A 182 7.41 6.88 12.24
N ALA A 183 6.70 6.49 11.17
CA ALA A 183 6.11 7.46 10.23
C ALA A 183 5.11 8.39 10.93
N VAL A 184 4.25 7.83 11.79
CA VAL A 184 3.27 8.61 12.57
C VAL A 184 3.95 9.51 13.61
N ARG A 185 5.02 9.04 14.25
CA ARG A 185 5.77 9.84 15.22
C ARG A 185 6.36 11.10 14.58
N VAL A 186 6.90 10.97 13.37
CA VAL A 186 7.42 12.12 12.61
C VAL A 186 6.33 13.16 12.33
N LEU A 187 5.09 12.73 12.05
CA LEU A 187 3.95 13.65 11.92
C LEU A 187 3.58 14.38 13.22
N TYR A 188 3.96 13.84 14.38
CA TYR A 188 3.61 14.42 15.68
C TYR A 188 4.63 15.44 16.17
N GLU A 189 5.91 15.21 15.89
CA GLU A 189 7.01 16.02 16.43
C GLU A 189 7.13 17.35 15.68
N ASP A 190 7.21 17.35 14.35
CA ASP A 190 7.45 18.57 13.56
C ASP A 190 6.65 18.57 12.24
N PHE A 191 5.32 18.77 12.34
CA PHE A 191 4.43 18.73 11.17
C PHE A 191 4.71 19.80 10.11
N ASP A 192 5.20 20.98 10.53
CA ASP A 192 5.47 22.10 9.63
C ASP A 192 6.88 22.04 9.01
N ASP A 193 7.70 21.06 9.40
CA ASP A 193 9.03 20.85 8.83
C ASP A 193 8.95 19.99 7.55
N ALA A 194 9.36 20.57 6.42
CA ALA A 194 9.29 19.93 5.12
C ALA A 194 10.19 18.68 5.00
N ASP A 195 11.35 18.66 5.66
CA ASP A 195 12.27 17.53 5.63
C ASP A 195 11.76 16.35 6.46
N GLU A 196 11.16 16.63 7.62
CA GLU A 196 10.47 15.63 8.44
C GLU A 196 9.22 15.10 7.72
N MET A 197 8.42 15.94 7.06
CA MET A 197 7.31 15.46 6.23
C MET A 197 7.77 14.57 5.07
N ALA A 198 8.85 14.93 4.38
CA ALA A 198 9.45 14.07 3.37
C ALA A 198 9.91 12.72 3.94
N ARG A 199 10.42 12.71 5.19
CA ARG A 199 10.79 11.50 5.91
C ARG A 199 9.57 10.63 6.24
N ALA A 200 8.47 11.22 6.68
CA ALA A 200 7.24 10.48 6.94
C ALA A 200 6.71 9.80 5.68
N VAL A 201 6.69 10.48 4.53
CA VAL A 201 6.30 9.90 3.24
C VAL A 201 7.17 8.68 2.90
N ARG A 202 8.50 8.80 3.06
CA ARG A 202 9.42 7.67 2.84
C ARG A 202 9.12 6.51 3.78
N LEU A 203 8.90 6.76 5.07
CA LEU A 203 8.61 5.72 6.05
C LEU A 203 7.30 5.00 5.75
N CYS A 204 6.25 5.70 5.30
CA CYS A 204 5.02 5.06 4.83
C CYS A 204 5.28 4.12 3.65
N GLY A 205 6.08 4.54 2.66
CA GLY A 205 6.43 3.70 1.52
C GLY A 205 7.25 2.48 1.91
N ILE A 206 8.26 2.67 2.78
CA ILE A 206 9.09 1.58 3.31
C ILE A 206 8.24 0.60 4.13
N ALA A 207 7.32 1.08 4.96
CA ALA A 207 6.43 0.23 5.75
C ALA A 207 5.58 -0.66 4.85
N ALA A 208 4.96 -0.10 3.81
CA ALA A 208 4.15 -0.87 2.86
C ALA A 208 4.99 -1.90 2.08
N LEU A 209 6.19 -1.53 1.64
CA LEU A 209 7.11 -2.44 0.94
C LEU A 209 7.59 -3.58 1.85
N ILE A 210 8.05 -3.28 3.06
CA ILE A 210 8.46 -4.30 4.03
C ILE A 210 7.29 -5.23 4.34
N HIS A 211 6.10 -4.68 4.54
CA HIS A 211 4.89 -5.47 4.81
C HIS A 211 4.62 -6.47 3.68
N GLY A 212 4.58 -6.01 2.43
CA GLY A 212 4.33 -6.89 1.29
C GLY A 212 5.45 -7.91 1.07
N VAL A 213 6.72 -7.54 1.26
CA VAL A 213 7.86 -8.48 1.14
C VAL A 213 7.76 -9.58 2.20
N LEU A 214 7.41 -9.23 3.44
CA LEU A 214 7.23 -10.20 4.51
C LEU A 214 6.03 -11.11 4.27
N LEU A 215 4.94 -10.61 3.67
CA LEU A 215 3.81 -11.45 3.27
C LEU A 215 4.20 -12.42 2.15
N VAL A 216 4.91 -11.96 1.11
CA VAL A 216 5.42 -12.83 0.04
C VAL A 216 6.30 -13.93 0.63
N ALA A 217 7.25 -13.56 1.50
CA ALA A 217 8.11 -14.52 2.17
C ALA A 217 7.30 -15.50 3.04
N GLY A 218 6.34 -15.01 3.82
CA GLY A 218 5.47 -15.82 4.67
C GLY A 218 4.65 -16.85 3.89
N LEU A 219 4.10 -16.47 2.73
CA LEU A 219 3.37 -17.36 1.84
C LEU A 219 4.27 -18.44 1.24
N LEU A 220 5.45 -18.07 0.74
CA LEU A 220 6.38 -19.01 0.11
C LEU A 220 7.07 -19.96 1.11
N LEU A 221 7.19 -19.53 2.37
CA LEU A 221 7.78 -20.32 3.44
C LEU A 221 6.77 -21.18 4.21
N ALA A 222 5.47 -21.02 3.96
CA ALA A 222 4.40 -21.75 4.64
C ALA A 222 4.62 -23.28 4.61
N ASP A 223 5.06 -23.81 3.47
CA ASP A 223 5.33 -25.25 3.31
C ASP A 223 6.61 -25.74 3.99
N HIS A 224 7.52 -24.82 4.37
CA HIS A 224 8.85 -25.14 4.90
C HIS A 224 8.93 -25.02 6.42
N PHE A 225 8.04 -24.24 7.02
CA PHE A 225 7.94 -24.06 8.46
C PHE A 225 6.53 -24.44 8.92
N PRO A 226 6.28 -25.74 9.21
CA PRO A 226 5.09 -26.16 9.95
C PRO A 226 5.27 -25.71 11.41
N LEU A 227 5.19 -24.40 11.65
CA LEU A 227 5.00 -23.89 12.99
C LEU A 227 3.49 -23.95 13.26
N PHE A 228 3.12 -25.10 13.85
CA PHE A 228 1.81 -25.62 14.26
C PHE A 228 1.00 -26.32 13.16
#